data_AF-A0A932H7M4-F1
#
_entry.id   AF-A0A932H7M4-F1
#
_cell.length_a   1.000
_cell.length_b   1.000
_cell.length_c   1.000
_cell.angle_alpha   90.00
_cell.angle_beta   90.00
_cell.angle_gamma   90.00
#
_symmetry.space_group_name_H-M   'P 1'
#
loop_
_entity.id
_entity.type
_entity.pdbx_description
1 polymer ?
#
loop_
_entity_poly.entity_id
_entity_poly.type
_entity_poly.pdbx_seq_one_letter_code
_entity_poly.pdbx_strand_id
1 'polypeptide(L)'
;MPFNDLREFIALLQDKKELLRVRKPVDIKFELSAYIRKTSDRRGPAILFDNVKGFDFPVLGGVFATRERAFLALECISQNYVEKFLSALERLVPPRLVSTGPCK
;
A
#
# COMPACT_ATOMS: atom_id res chain seq x y z
N MET A 1 2.15 -8.18 13.76
CA MET A 1 2.00 -7.76 12.35
C MET A 1 3.32 -7.15 11.91
N PRO A 2 3.71 -7.28 10.63
CA PRO A 2 5.03 -6.87 10.15
C PRO A 2 5.25 -5.36 10.12
N PHE A 3 4.17 -4.59 10.05
CA PHE A 3 4.18 -3.12 10.10
C PHE A 3 3.19 -2.67 11.17
N ASN A 4 3.51 -1.58 11.86
CA ASN A 4 2.62 -0.94 12.83
C ASN A 4 1.53 -0.11 12.14
N ASP A 5 1.84 0.48 10.97
CA ASP A 5 0.89 1.27 10.19
C ASP A 5 1.24 1.35 8.68
N LEU A 6 0.43 2.08 7.92
CA LEU A 6 0.62 2.30 6.50
C LEU A 6 1.91 3.10 6.20
N ARG A 7 2.36 3.98 7.10
CA ARG A 7 3.53 4.84 6.87
C ARG A 7 4.81 4.02 6.88
N GLU A 8 4.91 3.06 7.80
CA GLU A 8 6.01 2.09 7.81
C GLU A 8 6.02 1.24 6.53
N PHE A 9 4.86 0.81 6.05
CA PHE A 9 4.80 0.06 4.80
C PHE A 9 5.21 0.90 3.58
N ILE A 10 4.80 2.17 3.51
CA ILE A 10 5.25 3.12 2.47
C ILE A 10 6.78 3.26 2.50
N ALA A 11 7.39 3.33 3.70
CA ALA A 11 8.85 3.41 3.83
C ALA A 11 9.54 2.15 3.29
N LEU A 12 8.98 0.96 3.53
CA LEU A 12 9.49 -0.28 2.94
C LEU A 12 9.39 -0.26 1.40
N LEU A 13 8.26 0.20 0.86
CA LEU A 13 8.09 0.29 -0.61
C LEU A 13 9.08 1.27 -1.23
N GLN A 14 9.37 2.39 -0.56
CA GLN A 14 10.40 3.35 -0.96
C GLN A 14 11.79 2.69 -1.00
N ASP A 15 12.17 1.96 0.06
CA ASP A 15 13.46 1.25 0.15
C ASP A 15 13.61 0.19 -0.95
N LYS A 16 12.56 -0.61 -1.17
CA LYS A 16 12.54 -1.65 -2.21
C LYS A 16 12.34 -1.13 -3.63
N LYS A 17 12.29 0.21 -3.83
CA LYS A 17 12.02 0.85 -5.13
C LYS A 17 10.68 0.42 -5.75
N GLU A 18 9.74 0.01 -4.90
CA GLU A 18 8.35 -0.36 -5.22
C GLU A 18 7.36 0.80 -5.01
N LEU A 19 7.88 2.01 -4.79
CA LEU A 19 7.12 3.26 -4.68
C LEU A 19 7.69 4.32 -5.62
N LEU A 20 6.81 4.95 -6.39
CA LEU A 20 7.09 6.13 -7.20
C LEU A 20 6.36 7.34 -6.58
N ARG A 21 7.08 8.43 -6.35
CA ARG A 21 6.47 9.70 -5.90
C ARG A 21 6.25 10.65 -7.07
N VAL A 22 5.04 11.16 -7.20
CA VAL A 22 4.64 12.14 -8.21
C VAL A 22 4.34 13.46 -7.52
N ARG A 23 5.18 14.47 -7.76
CA ARG A 23 5.04 15.83 -7.19
C ARG A 23 4.34 16.82 -8.12
N LYS A 24 4.18 16.47 -9.39
CA LYS A 24 3.43 17.30 -10.34
C LYS A 24 1.95 17.31 -9.94
N PRO A 25 1.23 18.43 -10.09
CA PRO A 25 -0.20 18.47 -9.80
C PRO A 25 -0.97 17.45 -10.66
N VAL A 26 -1.79 16.62 -10.04
CA VAL A 26 -2.61 15.60 -10.71
C VAL A 26 -4.09 15.85 -10.45
N ASP A 27 -4.91 15.71 -11.49
CA ASP A 27 -6.36 15.83 -11.40
C ASP A 27 -7.02 14.55 -10.86
N ILE A 28 -8.02 14.70 -10.01
CA ILE A 28 -8.82 13.56 -9.54
C ILE A 28 -9.64 12.93 -10.67
N LYS A 29 -10.00 13.73 -11.68
CA LYS A 29 -10.80 13.28 -12.81
C LYS A 29 -9.90 12.57 -13.80
N PHE A 30 -9.95 11.24 -13.75
CA PHE A 30 -9.30 10.30 -14.66
C PHE A 30 -7.77 10.21 -14.59
N GLU A 31 -7.03 11.25 -14.21
CA GLU A 31 -5.56 11.17 -14.20
C GLU A 31 -5.05 10.19 -13.14
N LEU A 32 -5.48 10.32 -11.88
CA LEU A 32 -5.07 9.41 -10.80
C LEU A 32 -5.29 7.94 -11.19
N SER A 33 -6.50 7.60 -11.65
CA SER A 33 -6.85 6.24 -12.04
C SER A 33 -6.10 5.78 -13.29
N ALA A 34 -5.86 6.65 -14.27
CA ALA A 34 -5.07 6.32 -15.47
C ALA A 34 -3.61 6.00 -15.12
N TYR A 35 -2.98 6.78 -14.24
CA TYR A 35 -1.63 6.49 -13.76
C TYR A 35 -1.56 5.15 -13.02
N ILE A 36 -2.47 4.91 -12.08
CA ILE A 36 -2.54 3.65 -11.31
C ILE A 36 -2.80 2.46 -12.23
N ARG A 37 -3.70 2.60 -13.21
CA ARG A 37 -3.98 1.55 -14.19
C ARG A 37 -2.73 1.22 -15.01
N LYS A 38 -2.05 2.24 -15.52
CA LYS A 38 -0.85 2.07 -16.35
C LYS A 38 0.29 1.41 -15.58
N THR A 39 0.51 1.74 -14.31
CA THR A 39 1.50 1.02 -13.50
C THR A 39 1.05 -0.40 -13.22
N SER A 40 -0.23 -0.64 -12.90
CA SER A 40 -0.76 -1.99 -12.70
C SER A 40 -0.57 -2.89 -13.93
N ASP A 41 -0.87 -2.39 -15.13
CA ASP A 41 -0.71 -3.15 -16.39
C ASP A 41 0.74 -3.58 -16.65
N ARG A 42 1.68 -2.76 -16.19
CA ARG A 42 3.12 -3.00 -16.33
C ARG A 42 3.72 -3.68 -15.11
N ARG A 43 2.91 -4.08 -14.13
CA ARG A 43 3.35 -4.58 -12.82
C ARG A 43 4.39 -3.66 -12.16
N GLY A 44 4.21 -2.35 -12.34
CA GLY A 44 5.11 -1.31 -11.85
C GLY A 44 4.90 -0.95 -10.37
N PRO A 45 5.61 0.08 -9.88
CA PRO A 45 5.55 0.49 -8.49
C PRO A 45 4.17 1.07 -8.10
N ALA A 46 3.89 1.10 -6.80
CA ALA A 46 2.81 1.89 -6.24
C ALA A 46 3.13 3.38 -6.44
N ILE A 47 2.10 4.22 -6.47
CA ILE A 47 2.29 5.66 -6.72
C ILE A 47 1.76 6.45 -5.53
N LEU A 48 2.59 7.33 -4.99
CA LEU A 48 2.19 8.38 -4.05
C LEU A 48 2.15 9.72 -4.79
N PHE A 49 0.95 10.25 -4.94
CA PHE A 49 0.68 11.56 -5.53
C PHE A 49 0.71 12.61 -4.42
N ASP A 50 1.76 13.41 -4.37
CA ASP A 50 1.99 14.41 -3.32
C ASP A 50 1.13 15.68 -3.54
N ASN A 51 0.66 15.93 -4.77
CA ASN A 51 -0.08 17.12 -5.14
C ASN A 51 -1.31 16.76 -5.98
N VAL A 52 -2.48 16.75 -5.33
CA VAL A 52 -3.78 16.44 -5.95
C VAL A 52 -4.60 17.73 -6.03
N LYS A 53 -5.01 18.11 -7.23
CA LYS A 53 -5.71 19.39 -7.45
C LYS A 53 -6.99 19.46 -6.64
N GLY A 54 -7.12 20.50 -5.82
CA GLY A 54 -8.30 20.74 -4.97
C GLY A 54 -8.29 19.99 -3.63
N PHE A 55 -7.19 19.34 -3.25
CA PHE A 55 -7.08 18.61 -1.99
C PHE A 55 -5.72 18.87 -1.33
N ASP A 56 -5.73 19.03 -0.01
CA ASP A 56 -4.52 19.29 0.79
C ASP A 56 -3.82 17.99 1.25
N PHE A 57 -4.37 16.84 0.90
CA PHE A 57 -3.83 15.54 1.28
C PHE A 57 -3.36 14.74 0.05
N PRO A 58 -2.28 13.95 0.21
CA PRO A 58 -1.76 13.12 -0.86
C PRO A 58 -2.66 11.90 -1.10
N VAL A 59 -2.54 11.30 -2.29
CA VAL A 59 -3.22 10.06 -2.64
C VAL A 59 -2.19 8.97 -2.90
N LEU A 60 -2.36 7.82 -2.24
CA LEU A 60 -1.57 6.62 -2.49
C LEU A 60 -2.40 5.62 -3.30
N GLY A 61 -1.83 5.08 -4.38
CA GLY A 61 -2.49 4.12 -5.26
C GLY A 61 -1.60 2.95 -5.63
N GLY A 62 -2.22 1.81 -5.97
CA GLY A 62 -1.50 0.62 -6.45
C GLY A 62 -0.77 -0.19 -5.38
N VAL A 63 -1.04 0.06 -4.09
CA VAL A 63 -0.39 -0.59 -2.93
C VAL A 63 -0.45 -2.12 -3.00
N PHE A 64 -1.52 -2.68 -3.53
CA PHE A 64 -1.69 -4.14 -3.70
C PHE A 64 -1.89 -4.56 -5.15
N ALA A 65 -1.44 -3.74 -6.12
CA ALA A 65 -1.65 -4.00 -7.55
C ALA A 65 -0.80 -5.15 -8.13
N THR A 66 0.15 -5.69 -7.35
CA THR A 66 0.95 -6.86 -7.73
C THR A 66 0.97 -7.85 -6.57
N ARG A 67 1.05 -9.15 -6.90
CA ARG A 67 1.09 -10.21 -5.89
C ARG A 67 2.34 -10.10 -5.03
N GLU A 68 3.47 -9.80 -5.67
CA GLU A 68 4.77 -9.61 -5.03
C GLU A 68 4.71 -8.51 -3.97
N ARG A 69 4.04 -7.38 -4.26
CA ARG A 69 3.87 -6.30 -3.30
C ARG A 69 2.91 -6.66 -2.17
N ALA A 70 1.84 -7.40 -2.46
CA ALA A 70 0.97 -7.94 -1.41
C ALA A 70 1.71 -8.92 -0.49
N PHE A 71 2.63 -9.73 -1.05
CA PHE A 71 3.46 -10.64 -0.28
C PHE A 71 4.47 -9.93 0.61
N LEU A 72 5.00 -8.76 0.20
CA LEU A 72 5.78 -7.90 1.09
C LEU A 72 4.97 -7.46 2.30
N ALA A 73 3.71 -7.02 2.10
CA ALA A 73 2.84 -6.59 3.20
C ALA A 73 2.52 -7.72 4.18
N LEU A 74 2.43 -8.95 3.65
CA LEU A 74 2.11 -10.14 4.42
C LEU A 74 3.35 -10.90 4.90
N GLU A 75 4.58 -10.44 4.62
CA GLU A 75 5.83 -11.18 4.85
C GLU A 75 5.76 -12.65 4.43
N CYS A 76 5.36 -12.89 3.18
CA CYS A 76 5.28 -14.23 2.62
C CYS A 76 5.89 -14.28 1.21
N ILE A 77 5.84 -15.45 0.61
CA ILE A 77 6.27 -15.71 -0.76
C ILE A 77 5.18 -16.45 -1.51
N SER A 78 5.31 -16.54 -2.84
CA SER A 78 4.31 -17.18 -3.69
C SER A 78 4.02 -18.64 -3.33
N GLN A 79 4.98 -19.31 -2.68
CA GLN A 79 4.87 -20.71 -2.28
C GLN A 79 4.06 -20.92 -1.00
N ASN A 80 4.00 -19.96 -0.08
CA ASN A 80 3.43 -20.17 1.27
C ASN A 80 2.31 -19.19 1.65
N TYR A 81 1.92 -18.25 0.78
CA TYR A 81 0.90 -17.25 1.12
C TYR A 81 -0.46 -17.87 1.50
N VAL A 82 -0.84 -19.00 0.88
CA VAL A 82 -2.09 -19.72 1.18
C VAL A 82 -2.05 -20.29 2.59
N GLU A 83 -1.01 -21.04 2.92
CA GLU A 83 -0.82 -21.62 4.25
C GLU A 83 -0.77 -20.54 5.32
N LYS A 84 0.00 -19.45 5.07
CA LYS A 84 0.06 -18.31 6.00
C LYS A 84 -1.32 -17.70 6.26
N PHE A 85 -2.13 -17.55 5.22
CA PHE A 85 -3.47 -16.99 5.35
C PHE A 85 -4.42 -17.92 6.11
N LEU A 86 -4.42 -19.22 5.81
CA LEU A 86 -5.25 -20.21 6.51
C LEU A 86 -4.87 -20.31 8.00
N SER A 87 -3.56 -20.38 8.30
CA SER A 87 -3.03 -20.36 9.67
C SER A 87 -3.48 -19.12 10.46
N ALA A 88 -3.50 -17.95 9.81
CA ALA A 88 -3.97 -16.72 10.44
C ALA A 88 -5.47 -16.75 10.76
N LEU A 89 -6.30 -17.41 9.92
CA LEU A 89 -7.74 -17.57 10.18
C LEU A 89 -8.01 -18.55 11.32
N GLU A 90 -7.18 -19.57 11.50
CA GLU A 90 -7.30 -20.54 12.60
C GLU A 90 -6.86 -19.95 13.95
N ARG A 91 -5.95 -18.97 13.95
CA ARG A 91 -5.33 -18.38 15.15
C ARG A 91 -5.45 -16.87 15.15
N LEU A 92 -6.67 -16.38 15.28
CA LEU A 92 -6.96 -14.95 15.36
C LEU A 92 -6.36 -14.35 16.64
N VAL A 93 -5.68 -13.21 16.49
CA VAL A 93 -5.19 -12.40 17.62
C VAL A 93 -6.19 -11.28 17.86
N PRO A 94 -6.80 -11.17 19.05
CA PRO A 94 -7.76 -10.11 19.33
C PRO A 94 -7.07 -8.74 19.31
N PRO A 95 -7.73 -7.69 18.79
CA PRO A 95 -7.18 -6.34 18.82
C PRO A 95 -7.11 -5.82 20.26
N ARG A 96 -6.13 -4.95 20.52
CA ARG A 96 -6.02 -4.24 21.80
C ARG A 96 -6.67 -2.87 21.69
N LEU A 97 -7.61 -2.57 22.57
CA LEU A 97 -8.17 -1.23 22.70
C LEU A 97 -7.14 -0.30 23.35
N VAL A 98 -7.00 0.89 22.77
CA VAL A 98 -6.11 1.96 23.23
C VAL A 98 -6.87 3.28 23.28
N SER A 99 -6.48 4.18 24.18
CA SER A 99 -7.20 5.44 24.42
C SER A 99 -7.00 6.47 23.30
N THR A 100 -5.92 6.37 22.53
CA THR A 100 -5.58 7.30 21.44
C THR A 100 -4.76 6.62 20.36
N GLY A 101 -4.57 7.30 19.22
CA GLY A 101 -3.70 6.86 18.13
C GLY A 101 -3.55 7.95 17.06
N PRO A 102 -2.64 7.78 16.10
CA PRO A 102 -2.35 8.79 15.07
C PRO A 102 -3.50 9.11 14.09
N CYS A 103 -4.66 8.45 14.22
CA CYS A 103 -5.84 8.64 13.40
C CYS A 103 -6.95 9.46 14.08
N LYS A 104 -6.77 9.85 15.35
CA LYS A 104 -7.61 10.82 16.06
C LYS A 104 -7.07 12.23 15.86
#